data_AF-A0A954P3K8-F1
#
_entry.id   AF-A0A954P3K8-F1
#
_cell.length_a   1.000
_cell.length_b   1.000
_cell.length_c   1.000
_cell.angle_alpha   90.00
_cell.angle_beta   90.00
_cell.angle_gamma   90.00
#
_symmetry.space_group_name_H-M   'P 1'
#
loop_
_entity.id
_entity.type
_entity.pdbx_description
1 polymer ?
#
loop_
_entity_poly.entity_id
_entity_poly.type
_entity_poly.pdbx_seq_one_letter_code
_entity_poly.pdbx_strand_id
1 'polypeptide(L)'
;MTPEVWAFVESLLLRIESLGQQLAEARKPPDNSSAPPSTQHPHAKTPKSSRSKSKRKRGGQKGHKRHTRTLVPAEQCSEVIVLHPDNCRRCGRPLDGDDPEPIRHQVWELPKIEPLITEYQRHRLS
;
A
#
# COMPACT_ATOMS: atom_id res chain seq x y z
N MET A 1 46.96 18.08 -43.53
CA MET A 1 45.91 18.72 -42.71
C MET A 1 46.26 20.18 -42.55
N THR A 2 45.30 21.08 -42.76
CA THR A 2 45.53 22.50 -42.53
C THR A 2 45.51 22.80 -41.02
N PRO A 3 46.20 23.85 -40.56
CA PRO A 3 46.17 24.26 -39.14
C PRO A 3 44.75 24.57 -38.65
N GLU A 4 43.86 25.01 -39.55
CA GLU A 4 42.45 25.24 -39.27
C GLU A 4 41.69 23.95 -38.90
N VAL A 5 42.01 22.83 -39.56
CA VAL A 5 41.42 21.53 -39.23
C VAL A 5 41.89 21.04 -37.87
N TRP A 6 43.16 21.29 -37.51
CA TRP A 6 43.68 20.95 -36.18
C TRP A 6 43.01 21.76 -35.07
N ALA A 7 42.88 23.08 -35.25
CA ALA A 7 42.18 23.93 -34.30
C ALA A 7 40.71 23.52 -34.11
N PHE A 8 40.05 23.10 -35.19
CA PHE A 8 38.68 22.59 -35.11
C PHE A 8 38.59 21.28 -34.33
N VAL A 9 39.49 20.32 -34.59
CA VAL A 9 39.54 19.04 -33.86
C VAL A 9 39.81 19.27 -32.37
N GLU A 10 40.75 20.14 -32.02
CA GLU A 10 41.02 20.50 -30.61
C GLU A 10 39.79 21.11 -29.93
N SER A 11 39.07 21.99 -30.62
CA SER A 11 37.84 22.57 -30.08
C SER A 11 36.76 21.52 -29.80
N LEU A 12 36.65 20.50 -30.66
CA LEU A 12 35.71 19.40 -30.47
C LEU A 12 36.12 18.50 -29.30
N LEU A 13 37.41 18.20 -29.15
CA LEU A 13 37.90 17.39 -28.04
C LEU A 13 37.65 18.08 -26.69
N LEU A 14 37.94 19.38 -26.59
CA LEU A 14 37.63 20.18 -25.40
C LEU A 14 36.12 20.19 -25.09
N ARG A 15 35.29 20.28 -26.13
CA ARG A 15 33.84 20.25 -25.95
C ARG A 15 33.35 18.89 -25.48
N ILE A 16 33.89 17.80 -26.01
CA ILE A 16 33.56 16.43 -25.59
C ILE A 16 33.95 16.22 -24.13
N GLU A 17 35.14 16.67 -23.73
CA GLU A 17 35.61 16.54 -22.35
C GLU A 17 34.71 17.33 -21.38
N SER A 18 34.41 18.59 -21.71
CA SER A 18 33.51 19.45 -20.93
C SER A 18 32.10 18.83 -20.78
N LEU A 19 31.54 18.30 -21.87
CA LEU A 19 30.24 17.63 -21.84
C LEU A 19 30.29 16.33 -21.02
N GLY A 20 31.39 15.58 -21.09
CA GLY A 20 31.62 14.40 -20.29
C GLY A 20 31.61 14.70 -18.78
N GLN A 21 32.27 15.78 -18.37
CA GLN A 21 32.28 16.25 -16.98
C GLN A 21 30.87 16.65 -16.51
N GLN A 22 30.16 17.46 -17.31
CA GLN A 22 28.79 17.87 -16.99
C GLN A 22 27.82 16.68 -16.85
N LEU A 23 27.97 15.65 -17.69
CA LEU A 23 27.14 14.43 -17.58
C LEU A 23 27.48 13.59 -16.36
N ALA A 24 28.76 13.55 -15.95
CA ALA A 24 29.16 12.86 -14.73
C ALA A 24 28.60 13.55 -13.47
N GLU A 25 28.60 14.89 -13.45
CA GLU A 25 28.02 15.68 -12.36
C GLU A 25 26.48 15.63 -12.34
N ALA A 26 25.84 15.62 -13.52
CA ALA A 26 24.39 15.54 -13.64
C ALA A 26 23.81 14.12 -13.43
N ARG A 27 24.67 13.10 -13.35
CA ARG A 27 24.25 11.73 -13.03
C ARG A 27 23.74 11.66 -11.60
N LYS A 28 22.43 11.74 -11.51
CA LYS A 28 21.65 11.47 -10.32
C LYS A 28 21.94 10.06 -9.79
N PRO A 29 22.06 9.87 -8.46
CA PRO A 29 22.12 8.54 -7.90
C PRO A 29 20.82 7.78 -8.25
N PRO A 30 20.86 6.43 -8.36
CA PRO A 30 19.69 5.64 -8.75
C PRO A 30 18.49 5.79 -7.80
N ASP A 31 18.71 6.34 -6.60
CA ASP A 31 17.67 6.63 -5.61
C ASP A 31 16.75 7.82 -5.99
N ASN A 32 17.12 8.67 -6.95
CA ASN A 32 16.28 9.82 -7.36
C ASN A 32 15.91 9.85 -8.86
N SER A 33 16.43 8.92 -9.64
CA SER A 33 16.14 8.78 -11.05
C SER A 33 15.07 7.71 -11.22
N SER A 34 14.14 7.88 -12.16
CA SER A 34 13.03 6.94 -12.46
C SER A 34 13.49 5.55 -12.96
N ALA A 35 14.70 5.14 -12.62
CA ALA A 35 15.26 3.83 -12.88
C ALA A 35 14.56 2.77 -12.00
N PRO A 36 14.31 1.58 -12.55
CA PRO A 36 13.68 0.51 -11.79
C PRO A 36 14.57 0.06 -10.62
N PRO A 37 13.98 -0.37 -9.49
CA PRO A 37 14.72 -0.79 -8.29
C PRO A 37 15.71 -1.95 -8.53
N SER A 38 15.57 -2.68 -9.63
CA SER A 38 16.45 -3.78 -10.06
C SER A 38 17.80 -3.30 -10.60
N THR A 39 17.95 -2.00 -10.91
CA THR A 39 19.22 -1.42 -11.40
C THR A 39 20.28 -1.34 -10.31
N GLN A 40 19.90 -1.33 -9.03
CA GLN A 40 20.84 -1.43 -7.91
C GLN A 40 20.94 -2.86 -7.40
N HIS A 41 22.17 -3.35 -7.23
CA HIS A 41 22.41 -4.61 -6.51
C HIS A 41 21.85 -4.50 -5.07
N PRO A 42 21.14 -5.50 -4.53
CA PRO A 42 20.48 -5.43 -3.22
C PRO A 42 21.41 -5.00 -2.06
N HIS A 43 22.70 -5.29 -2.20
CA HIS A 43 23.75 -4.96 -1.21
C HIS A 43 24.43 -3.60 -1.41
N ALA A 44 24.09 -2.86 -2.48
CA ALA A 44 24.61 -1.51 -2.74
C ALA A 44 23.76 -0.40 -2.09
N LYS A 45 22.68 -0.76 -1.37
CA LYS A 45 21.82 0.20 -0.68
C LYS A 45 22.57 0.78 0.51
N THR A 46 22.63 2.10 0.59
CA THR A 46 23.15 2.78 1.78
C THR A 46 22.35 2.33 3.01
N PRO A 47 23.00 2.01 4.13
CA PRO A 47 22.29 1.61 5.34
C PRO A 47 21.42 2.80 5.77
N LYS A 48 20.09 2.62 5.71
CA LYS A 48 19.15 3.59 6.25
C LYS A 48 19.51 3.83 7.71
N SER A 49 19.64 5.10 8.11
CA SER A 49 19.93 5.43 9.50
C SER A 49 18.90 4.71 10.38
N SER A 50 19.41 3.87 11.27
CA SER A 50 18.57 3.10 12.19
C SER A 50 18.03 4.08 13.22
N ARG A 51 16.91 4.74 12.90
CA ARG A 51 16.15 5.48 13.91
C ARG A 51 15.92 4.52 15.06
N SER A 52 16.31 4.95 16.26
CA SER A 52 16.14 4.17 17.47
C SER A 52 14.68 3.74 17.58
N LYS A 53 14.47 2.46 17.91
CA LYS A 53 13.12 1.92 18.05
C LYS A 53 12.37 2.78 19.07
N SER A 54 11.18 3.23 18.70
CA SER A 54 10.31 4.00 19.60
C SER A 54 10.14 3.24 20.92
N LYS A 55 10.41 3.90 22.04
CA LYS A 55 10.17 3.35 23.39
C LYS A 55 8.67 3.27 23.72
N ARG A 56 7.79 3.79 22.86
CA ARG A 56 6.34 3.73 23.07
C ARG A 56 5.87 2.29 22.87
N LYS A 57 5.11 1.78 23.84
CA LYS A 57 4.38 0.51 23.69
C LYS A 57 3.43 0.65 22.49
N ARG A 58 3.28 -0.43 21.72
CA ARG A 58 2.29 -0.52 20.65
C ARG A 58 0.89 -0.37 21.26
N GLY A 59 0.03 0.46 20.66
CA GLY A 59 -1.34 0.69 21.13
C GLY A 59 -1.72 2.17 21.24
N GLY A 60 -2.94 2.41 21.72
CA GLY A 60 -3.45 3.77 21.96
C GLY A 60 -2.64 4.50 23.05
N GLN A 61 -2.75 5.84 23.08
CA GLN A 61 -2.04 6.61 24.11
C GLN A 61 -2.69 6.37 25.48
N LYS A 62 -1.89 6.51 26.54
CA LYS A 62 -2.35 6.36 27.93
C LYS A 62 -3.49 7.36 28.21
N GLY A 63 -4.64 6.87 28.68
CA GLY A 63 -5.82 7.68 29.00
C GLY A 63 -6.90 7.72 27.92
N HIS A 64 -6.63 7.22 26.70
CA HIS A 64 -7.67 7.09 25.68
C HIS A 64 -8.57 5.90 25.97
N LYS A 65 -9.87 6.16 26.10
CA LYS A 65 -10.88 5.10 26.24
C LYS A 65 -10.95 4.30 24.95
N ARG A 66 -11.09 2.98 25.09
CA ARG A 66 -11.32 2.10 23.94
C ARG A 66 -12.70 2.39 23.37
N HIS A 67 -12.78 2.72 22.09
CA HIS A 67 -14.02 2.73 21.34
C HIS A 67 -14.15 1.40 20.58
N THR A 68 -15.23 0.67 20.86
CA THR A 68 -15.58 -0.56 20.17
C THR A 68 -17.01 -0.46 19.70
N ARG A 69 -17.30 -1.08 18.55
CA ARG A 69 -18.66 -1.18 18.04
C ARG A 69 -19.46 -2.07 18.99
N THR A 70 -20.58 -1.56 19.51
CA THR A 70 -21.54 -2.37 20.26
C THR A 70 -22.20 -3.36 19.31
N LEU A 71 -22.35 -4.60 19.75
CA LEU A 71 -23.08 -5.61 19.00
C LEU A 71 -24.56 -5.26 18.96
N VAL A 72 -25.19 -5.47 17.81
CA VAL A 72 -26.65 -5.39 17.66
C VAL A 72 -27.30 -6.58 18.38
N PRO A 73 -28.48 -6.44 19.01
CA PRO A 73 -29.22 -7.58 19.57
C PRO A 73 -29.51 -8.65 18.51
N ALA A 74 -29.59 -9.92 18.93
CA ALA A 74 -29.78 -11.04 17.98
C ALA A 74 -31.12 -10.96 17.25
N GLU A 75 -32.14 -10.40 17.92
CA GLU A 75 -33.51 -10.20 17.42
C GLU A 75 -33.58 -9.15 16.30
N GLN A 76 -32.53 -8.32 16.17
CA GLN A 76 -32.43 -7.29 15.14
C GLN A 76 -31.48 -7.69 14.01
N CYS A 77 -30.82 -8.85 14.10
CA CYS A 77 -30.02 -9.39 13.00
C CYS A 77 -30.96 -10.01 11.96
N SER A 78 -30.66 -9.82 10.67
CA SER A 78 -31.43 -10.45 9.58
C SER A 78 -31.41 -11.98 9.65
N GLU A 79 -30.28 -12.54 10.09
CA GLU A 79 -30.09 -13.98 10.30
C GLU A 79 -29.04 -14.18 11.41
N VAL A 80 -29.19 -15.26 12.19
CA VAL A 80 -28.20 -15.71 13.18
C VAL A 80 -27.79 -17.13 12.83
N ILE A 81 -26.58 -17.29 12.29
CA ILE A 81 -26.01 -18.59 11.93
C ILE A 81 -25.16 -19.06 13.11
N VAL A 82 -25.60 -20.13 13.78
CA VAL A 82 -24.86 -20.73 14.90
C VAL A 82 -23.81 -21.69 14.36
N LEU A 83 -22.54 -21.50 14.77
CA LEU A 83 -21.41 -22.29 14.31
C LEU A 83 -20.86 -23.16 15.44
N HIS A 84 -21.18 -24.45 15.41
CA HIS A 84 -20.62 -25.44 16.34
C HIS A 84 -19.46 -26.18 15.68
N PRO A 85 -18.28 -26.27 16.33
CA PRO A 85 -17.20 -27.09 15.81
C PRO A 85 -17.46 -28.58 16.10
N ASP A 86 -17.43 -29.42 15.07
CA ASP A 86 -17.64 -30.86 15.25
C ASP A 86 -16.46 -31.55 15.96
N ASN A 87 -15.24 -31.05 15.76
CA ASN A 87 -14.01 -31.64 16.28
C ASN A 87 -13.04 -30.60 16.82
N CYS A 88 -12.24 -31.02 17.81
CA CYS A 88 -11.17 -30.20 18.35
C CYS A 88 -10.09 -29.96 17.29
N ARG A 89 -9.85 -28.69 16.95
CA ARG A 89 -8.80 -28.27 15.99
C ARG A 89 -7.39 -28.83 16.31
N ARG A 90 -7.09 -29.15 17.57
CA ARG A 90 -5.76 -29.61 17.99
C ARG A 90 -5.59 -31.14 17.96
N CYS A 91 -6.59 -31.88 18.43
CA CYS A 91 -6.47 -33.33 18.62
C CYS A 91 -7.50 -34.17 17.84
N GLY A 92 -8.44 -33.54 17.13
CA GLY A 92 -9.41 -34.20 16.26
C GLY A 92 -10.56 -34.93 16.98
N ARG A 93 -10.56 -34.98 18.30
CA ARG A 93 -11.65 -35.61 19.06
C ARG A 93 -12.96 -34.86 18.84
N PRO A 94 -14.11 -35.57 18.77
CA PRO A 94 -15.41 -34.93 18.64
C PRO A 94 -15.66 -34.00 19.83
N LEU A 95 -16.29 -32.86 19.56
CA LEU A 95 -16.74 -31.91 20.57
C LEU A 95 -18.26 -32.00 20.67
N ASP A 96 -18.77 -31.92 21.89
CA ASP A 96 -20.19 -31.89 22.20
C ASP A 96 -20.39 -30.98 23.42
N GLY A 97 -21.52 -30.28 23.46
CA GLY A 97 -21.86 -29.33 24.52
C GLY A 97 -22.54 -28.07 24.00
N ASP A 98 -23.09 -27.32 24.95
CA ASP A 98 -23.77 -26.04 24.70
C ASP A 98 -22.95 -24.90 25.32
N ASP A 99 -22.81 -23.80 24.58
CA ASP A 99 -22.12 -22.59 25.03
C ASP A 99 -23.13 -21.44 25.15
N PRO A 100 -23.54 -21.05 26.37
CA PRO A 100 -24.52 -19.99 26.57
C PRO A 100 -23.98 -18.60 26.25
N GLU A 101 -22.65 -18.41 26.16
CA GLU A 101 -22.01 -17.11 25.91
C GLU A 101 -21.03 -17.17 24.72
N PRO A 102 -21.51 -17.48 23.50
CA PRO A 102 -20.63 -17.65 22.35
C PRO A 102 -19.96 -16.33 21.94
N ILE A 103 -18.77 -16.43 21.35
CA ILE A 103 -18.10 -15.27 20.75
C ILE A 103 -18.89 -14.81 19.53
N ARG A 104 -19.38 -13.56 19.57
CA ARG A 104 -20.23 -13.00 18.52
C ARG A 104 -19.41 -12.18 17.53
N HIS A 105 -19.57 -12.47 16.24
CA HIS A 105 -19.03 -11.69 15.13
C HIS A 105 -20.17 -11.29 14.18
N GLN A 106 -20.36 -9.99 13.97
CA GLN A 106 -21.41 -9.45 13.11
C GLN A 106 -20.82 -8.88 11.83
N VAL A 107 -21.27 -9.41 10.69
CA VAL A 107 -20.95 -8.91 9.36
C VAL A 107 -22.15 -8.10 8.86
N TRP A 108 -21.89 -6.93 8.27
CA TRP A 108 -22.91 -6.03 7.76
C TRP A 108 -22.74 -5.96 6.25
N GLU A 109 -23.53 -6.77 5.55
CA GLU A 109 -23.60 -6.74 4.09
C GLU A 109 -24.79 -5.88 3.66
N LEU A 110 -24.56 -5.05 2.65
CA LEU A 110 -25.65 -4.35 1.98
C LEU A 110 -26.23 -5.31 0.93
N PRO A 111 -27.56 -5.49 0.88
CA PRO A 111 -28.15 -6.23 -0.23
C PRO A 111 -27.84 -5.51 -1.54
N LYS A 112 -28.01 -6.21 -2.68
CA LYS A 112 -27.79 -5.63 -4.00
C LYS A 112 -28.53 -4.30 -4.13
N ILE A 113 -27.79 -3.19 -4.20
CA ILE A 113 -28.34 -1.85 -4.39
C ILE A 113 -28.50 -1.64 -5.89
N GLU A 114 -29.73 -1.35 -6.32
CA GLU A 114 -30.02 -1.03 -7.72
C GLU A 114 -29.98 0.48 -7.94
N PRO A 115 -29.41 0.96 -9.06
CA PRO A 115 -29.31 2.39 -9.31
C PRO A 115 -30.68 2.99 -9.64
N LEU A 116 -30.91 4.22 -9.18
CA LEU A 116 -32.01 5.03 -9.68
C LEU A 116 -31.62 5.58 -11.06
N ILE A 117 -32.37 5.20 -12.09
CA ILE A 117 -32.15 5.67 -13.47
C ILE A 117 -33.17 6.77 -13.78
N THR A 118 -32.67 7.96 -14.12
CA THR A 118 -33.52 9.07 -14.59
C THR A 118 -33.00 9.53 -15.94
N GLU A 119 -33.83 9.38 -16.97
CA GLU A 119 -33.52 9.87 -18.31
C GLU A 119 -34.16 11.25 -18.51
N TYR A 120 -33.34 12.21 -18.94
CA TYR A 120 -33.80 13.54 -19.31
C TYR A 120 -33.76 13.69 -20.82
N GLN A 121 -34.92 13.62 -21.45
CA GLN A 121 -35.04 13.86 -22.89
C GLN A 121 -35.15 15.37 -23.14
N ARG A 122 -34.23 15.88 -23.95
CA ARG A 122 -34.19 17.29 -24.33
C ARG A 122 -34.60 17.41 -25.79
N HIS A 123 -35.80 17.93 -26.02
CA HIS A 123 -36.32 18.15 -27.35
C HIS A 123 -35.82 19.47 -27.92
N ARG A 124 -35.48 19.48 -29.21
CA ARG A 124 -35.26 20.71 -29.96
C ARG A 124 -36.51 20.97 -30.79
N LEU A 125 -37.35 21.85 -30.28
CA LEU A 125 -38.56 22.29 -30.98
C LEU A 125 -38.21 23.54 -31.80
N SER A 126 -38.77 23.63 -33.01
CA SER A 126 -38.65 24.77 -33.92
C SER A 126 -39.62 25.88 -33.57
#